data_AF-A0A8J6JVJ8-F1
#
_entry.id   AF-A0A8J6JVJ8-F1
#
_cell.length_a   1.000
_cell.length_b   1.000
_cell.length_c   1.000
_cell.angle_alpha   90.00
_cell.angle_beta   90.00
_cell.angle_gamma   90.00
#
_symmetry.space_group_name_H-M   'P 1'
#
loop_
_entity.id
_entity.type
_entity.pdbx_description
1 polymer ?
#
loop_
_entity_poly.entity_id
_entity_poly.type
_entity_poly.pdbx_seq_one_letter_code
_entity_poly.pdbx_strand_id
1 'polypeptide(L)'
;MRSARRRRIRRAEERRFSQHGGDPCWIWTGYNVTVLVRDPARLPANLKPTQVVVGDVLNKADVSKALEGQDAVIIVLGTRNDLEPTTMMSEGTRNIIAAMKEHNIRKVVGCMSSFLLWDIAKVPPPLRAVTEDHIRMQQVLKDSGLDYVVALPPHIAADKPLTGDYTVTVGERGGNVISTHDLSHFFLCCLNTDEYNGKDVTMSQNYAAS
;
A
#
# COMPACT_ATOMS: atom_id res chain seq x y z
N MET A 1 -40.76 8.77 16.16
CA MET A 1 -39.82 9.76 15.59
C MET A 1 -38.67 9.99 16.59
N ARG A 2 -37.60 9.20 16.51
CA ARG A 2 -36.36 9.44 17.28
C ARG A 2 -35.15 9.13 16.41
N SER A 3 -34.32 10.15 16.26
CA SER A 3 -33.13 10.25 15.42
C SER A 3 -32.01 9.32 15.89
N ALA A 4 -31.42 8.57 14.94
CA ALA A 4 -30.27 7.70 15.15
C ALA A 4 -28.97 8.52 15.19
N ARG A 5 -28.30 8.52 16.35
CA ARG A 5 -26.96 9.10 16.53
C ARG A 5 -25.92 8.19 15.88
N ARG A 6 -25.13 8.76 14.96
CA ARG A 6 -23.91 8.18 14.40
C ARG A 6 -22.95 7.79 15.54
N ARG A 7 -22.61 6.51 15.65
CA ARG A 7 -21.63 6.01 16.64
C ARG A 7 -20.23 6.35 16.15
N ARG A 8 -19.57 7.28 16.85
CA ARG A 8 -18.11 7.48 16.81
C ARG A 8 -17.43 6.22 17.33
N ILE A 9 -16.51 5.69 16.53
CA ILE A 9 -15.61 4.58 16.88
C ILE A 9 -14.75 5.01 18.07
N ARG A 10 -14.80 4.27 19.17
CA ARG A 10 -13.86 4.39 20.29
C ARG A 10 -13.05 3.09 20.37
N ARG A 11 -11.80 3.20 19.95
CA ARG A 11 -10.54 2.60 20.47
C ARG A 11 -10.57 1.12 20.88
N ALA A 12 -9.97 0.30 20.03
CA ALA A 12 -9.07 -0.76 20.46
C ALA A 12 -7.83 -0.14 21.15
N GLU A 13 -7.17 -0.95 21.96
CA GLU A 13 -6.27 -0.57 23.05
C GLU A 13 -5.16 0.44 22.72
N GLU A 14 -4.99 1.32 23.69
CA GLU A 14 -4.14 2.49 23.73
C GLU A 14 -2.67 2.08 23.98
N ARG A 15 -1.96 1.61 22.95
CA ARG A 15 -0.52 1.86 22.88
C ARG A 15 -0.34 3.27 22.33
N ARG A 16 -0.04 4.23 23.19
CA ARG A 16 0.43 5.55 22.76
C ARG A 16 1.66 5.36 21.89
N PHE A 17 1.50 5.51 20.57
CA PHE A 17 2.59 5.85 19.68
C PHE A 17 3.07 7.25 20.11
N SER A 18 4.05 7.25 21.02
CA SER A 18 4.60 8.46 21.64
C SER A 18 5.25 9.35 20.60
N GLN A 19 5.08 10.65 20.80
CA GLN A 19 5.62 11.77 20.04
C GLN A 19 7.15 11.67 19.90
N HIS A 20 7.67 11.16 18.78
CA HIS A 20 9.07 11.30 18.42
C HIS A 20 9.16 11.97 17.04
N GLY A 21 9.80 13.13 17.02
CA GLY A 21 9.91 13.98 15.85
C GLY A 21 10.75 13.36 14.74
N GLY A 22 10.36 13.67 13.50
CA GLY A 22 11.27 13.81 12.37
C GLY A 22 11.73 12.57 11.62
N ASP A 23 11.92 11.41 12.25
CA ASP A 23 12.57 10.27 11.58
C ASP A 23 11.57 9.25 11.00
N PRO A 24 11.43 9.10 9.67
CA PRO A 24 10.51 8.14 9.06
C PRO A 24 10.86 6.65 9.31
N CYS A 25 12.01 6.35 9.94
CA CYS A 25 12.48 4.99 10.17
C CYS A 25 11.73 4.25 11.29
N TRP A 26 11.02 4.95 12.18
CA TRP A 26 10.38 4.30 13.33
C TRP A 26 9.15 3.47 12.94
N ILE A 27 8.50 3.77 11.82
CA ILE A 27 7.25 3.12 11.43
C ILE A 27 7.43 1.59 11.29
N TRP A 28 8.64 1.12 10.91
CA TRP A 28 8.95 -0.31 10.78
C TRP A 28 9.57 -0.95 12.04
N THR A 29 9.72 -0.24 13.16
CA THR A 29 10.33 -0.82 14.36
C THR A 29 9.50 -2.00 14.86
N GLY A 30 10.10 -3.20 14.83
CA GLY A 30 9.45 -4.45 15.21
C GLY A 30 9.17 -5.41 14.04
N TYR A 31 9.42 -5.01 12.79
CA TYR A 31 9.32 -5.92 11.64
C TYR A 31 10.70 -6.36 11.16
N ASN A 32 10.81 -7.63 10.78
CA ASN A 32 11.92 -8.11 9.95
C ASN A 32 11.58 -7.81 8.49
N VAL A 33 12.24 -6.81 7.90
CA VAL A 33 11.87 -6.30 6.57
C VAL A 33 12.83 -6.82 5.52
N THR A 34 12.29 -7.53 4.52
CA THR A 34 12.99 -7.83 3.27
C THR A 34 12.52 -6.87 2.18
N VAL A 35 13.46 -6.26 1.44
CA VAL A 35 13.15 -5.44 0.26
C VAL A 35 13.70 -6.09 -1.01
N LEU A 36 12.87 -6.17 -2.06
CA LEU A 36 13.30 -6.52 -3.42
C LEU A 36 13.59 -5.24 -4.20
N VAL A 37 14.83 -5.06 -4.65
CA VAL A 37 15.28 -3.85 -5.36
C VAL A 37 16.08 -4.20 -6.60
N ARG A 38 15.87 -3.45 -7.69
CA ARG A 38 16.70 -3.57 -8.90
C ARG A 38 18.09 -2.95 -8.72
N ASP A 39 18.16 -1.88 -7.94
CA ASP A 39 19.36 -1.08 -7.74
C ASP A 39 19.44 -0.65 -6.26
N PRO A 40 20.29 -1.31 -5.44
CA PRO A 40 20.46 -1.00 -4.02
C PRO A 40 20.93 0.42 -3.74
N ALA A 41 21.60 1.09 -4.68
CA ALA A 41 22.08 2.46 -4.49
C ALA A 41 20.94 3.47 -4.36
N ARG A 42 19.71 3.07 -4.68
CA ARG A 42 18.49 3.89 -4.53
C ARG A 42 17.86 3.78 -3.15
N LEU A 43 18.34 2.88 -2.30
CA LEU A 43 17.91 2.82 -0.91
C LEU A 43 18.51 3.99 -0.13
N PRO A 44 17.71 4.71 0.68
CA PRO A 44 18.25 5.74 1.56
C PRO A 44 19.32 5.15 2.48
N ALA A 45 20.43 5.87 2.69
CA ALA A 45 21.55 5.38 3.51
C ALA A 45 21.17 5.11 4.98
N ASN A 46 20.11 5.75 5.47
CA ASN A 46 19.56 5.55 6.80
C ASN A 46 18.57 4.37 6.88
N LEU A 47 18.17 3.77 5.75
CA LEU A 47 17.30 2.60 5.74
C LEU A 47 18.13 1.33 5.99
N LYS A 48 17.77 0.58 7.03
CA LYS A 48 18.41 -0.69 7.39
C LYS A 48 17.37 -1.82 7.41
N PRO A 49 16.94 -2.31 6.23
CA PRO A 49 16.08 -3.49 6.19
C PRO A 49 16.86 -4.70 6.72
N THR A 50 16.16 -5.70 7.24
CA THR A 50 16.76 -6.97 7.67
C THR A 50 17.45 -7.66 6.51
N GLN A 51 16.87 -7.59 5.31
CA GLN A 51 17.43 -8.20 4.10
C GLN A 51 17.18 -7.33 2.86
N VAL A 52 18.17 -7.30 1.98
CA VAL A 52 18.05 -6.72 0.63
C VAL A 52 18.23 -7.84 -0.38
N VAL A 53 17.21 -8.08 -1.19
CA VAL A 53 17.29 -8.96 -2.36
C VAL A 53 17.43 -8.10 -3.60
N VAL A 54 18.52 -8.29 -4.33
CA VAL A 54 18.73 -7.61 -5.62
C VAL A 54 18.09 -8.44 -6.72
N GLY A 55 17.16 -7.86 -7.46
CA GLY A 55 16.42 -8.56 -8.51
C GLY A 55 15.30 -7.74 -9.13
N ASP A 56 14.51 -8.40 -9.97
CA ASP A 56 13.35 -7.80 -10.66
C ASP A 56 12.05 -8.50 -10.27
N VAL A 57 10.98 -7.74 -10.06
CA VAL A 57 9.66 -8.31 -9.75
C VAL A 57 9.09 -9.15 -10.90
N LEU A 58 9.57 -8.94 -12.12
CA LEU A 58 9.23 -9.76 -13.29
C LEU A 58 9.98 -11.10 -13.32
N ASN A 59 10.99 -11.28 -12.47
CA ASN A 59 11.71 -12.54 -12.31
C ASN A 59 11.13 -13.34 -11.13
N LYS A 60 10.51 -14.48 -11.43
CA LYS A 60 9.88 -15.36 -10.42
C LYS A 60 10.85 -15.85 -9.35
N ALA A 61 12.10 -16.14 -9.70
CA ALA A 61 13.09 -16.62 -8.74
C ALA A 61 13.50 -15.52 -7.75
N ASP A 62 13.68 -14.30 -8.25
CA ASP A 62 14.01 -13.13 -7.41
C ASP A 62 12.87 -12.83 -6.43
N VAL A 63 11.62 -12.90 -6.91
CA VAL A 63 10.42 -12.74 -6.07
C VAL A 63 10.31 -13.84 -5.03
N SER A 64 10.45 -15.11 -5.43
CA SER A 64 10.35 -16.24 -4.49
C SER A 64 11.40 -16.13 -3.39
N LYS A 65 12.65 -15.80 -3.73
CA LYS A 65 13.74 -15.56 -2.77
C LYS A 65 13.43 -14.42 -1.78
N ALA A 66 12.80 -13.34 -2.25
CA ALA A 66 12.42 -12.22 -1.37
C ALA A 66 11.30 -12.57 -0.39
N LEU A 67 10.49 -13.59 -0.69
CA LEU A 67 9.35 -14.02 0.11
C LEU A 67 9.68 -15.16 1.08
N GLU A 68 10.88 -15.73 1.03
CA GLU A 68 11.32 -16.76 1.98
C GLU A 68 11.19 -16.28 3.44
N GLY A 69 10.44 -17.04 4.25
CA GLY A 69 10.24 -16.79 5.68
C GLY A 69 9.44 -15.53 6.03
N GLN A 70 8.74 -14.91 5.07
CA GLN A 70 7.92 -13.72 5.33
C GLN A 70 6.50 -14.09 5.77
N ASP A 71 5.90 -13.25 6.62
CA ASP A 71 4.52 -13.46 7.11
C ASP A 71 3.45 -12.73 6.26
N ALA A 72 3.86 -11.65 5.57
CA ALA A 72 2.97 -10.80 4.78
C ALA A 72 3.75 -10.03 3.70
N VAL A 73 3.03 -9.49 2.72
CA VAL A 73 3.62 -8.71 1.62
C VAL A 73 2.96 -7.33 1.50
N ILE A 74 3.77 -6.28 1.30
CA ILE A 74 3.31 -4.95 0.90
C ILE A 74 3.80 -4.68 -0.52
N ILE A 75 2.90 -4.37 -1.45
CA ILE A 75 3.21 -4.06 -2.84
C ILE A 75 3.07 -2.56 -3.08
N VAL A 76 4.20 -1.89 -3.28
CA VAL A 76 4.30 -0.45 -3.61
C VAL A 76 5.01 -0.27 -4.96
N LEU A 77 4.66 -1.11 -5.93
CA LEU A 77 5.16 -1.02 -7.29
C LEU A 77 4.59 0.21 -8.00
N GLY A 78 5.39 0.80 -8.88
CA GLY A 78 4.99 1.95 -9.68
C GLY A 78 5.99 2.23 -10.80
N THR A 79 5.58 3.02 -11.77
CA THR A 79 6.38 3.37 -12.96
C THR A 79 7.19 4.66 -12.78
N ARG A 80 7.22 5.22 -11.56
CA ARG A 80 7.80 6.55 -11.27
C ARG A 80 7.10 7.62 -12.12
N ASN A 81 7.83 8.28 -13.00
CA ASN A 81 7.31 9.32 -13.90
C ASN A 81 7.01 8.78 -15.31
N ASP A 82 7.26 7.50 -15.56
CA ASP A 82 6.92 6.87 -16.84
C ASP A 82 5.42 6.59 -16.88
N LEU A 83 4.75 7.15 -17.88
CA LEU A 83 3.31 7.08 -18.07
C LEU A 83 2.92 6.28 -19.32
N GLU A 84 3.90 5.66 -19.99
CA GLU A 84 3.65 4.82 -21.16
C GLU A 84 2.85 3.55 -20.80
N PRO A 85 2.20 2.92 -21.79
CA PRO A 85 1.53 1.64 -21.59
C PRO A 85 2.44 0.59 -20.95
N THR A 86 1.93 -0.06 -19.91
CA THR A 86 2.72 -0.98 -19.08
C THR A 86 1.88 -2.18 -18.61
N THR A 87 2.56 -3.30 -18.38
CA THR A 87 2.01 -4.45 -17.64
C THR A 87 2.86 -4.82 -16.42
N MET A 88 3.85 -4.00 -16.09
CA MET A 88 4.87 -4.36 -15.10
C MET A 88 4.27 -4.59 -13.71
N MET A 89 3.30 -3.77 -13.30
CA MET A 89 2.72 -3.87 -11.96
C MET A 89 1.81 -5.10 -11.84
N SER A 90 1.00 -5.38 -12.87
CA SER A 90 0.14 -6.56 -12.87
C SER A 90 0.92 -7.86 -13.00
N GLU A 91 1.90 -7.95 -13.91
CA GLU A 91 2.74 -9.14 -14.06
C GLU A 91 3.65 -9.37 -12.84
N GLY A 92 4.23 -8.30 -12.28
CA GLY A 92 4.95 -8.38 -11.02
C GLY A 92 4.07 -8.89 -9.88
N THR A 93 2.82 -8.41 -9.80
CA THR A 93 1.85 -8.90 -8.81
C THR A 93 1.50 -10.37 -9.03
N ARG A 94 1.38 -10.86 -10.27
CA ARG A 94 1.17 -12.31 -10.53
C ARG A 94 2.32 -13.15 -9.97
N ASN A 95 3.55 -12.72 -10.18
CA ASN A 95 4.72 -13.41 -9.65
C ASN A 95 4.73 -13.42 -8.11
N ILE A 96 4.41 -12.27 -7.50
CA ILE A 96 4.28 -12.15 -6.03
C ILE A 96 3.20 -13.12 -5.52
N ILE A 97 2.02 -13.13 -6.12
CA ILE A 97 0.92 -14.01 -5.69
C ILE A 97 1.27 -15.49 -5.86
N ALA A 98 1.97 -15.87 -6.93
CA ALA A 98 2.43 -17.24 -7.11
C ALA A 98 3.41 -17.66 -5.99
N ALA A 99 4.43 -16.84 -5.75
CA ALA A 99 5.40 -17.10 -4.68
C ALA A 99 4.75 -17.09 -3.28
N MET A 100 3.81 -16.18 -3.01
CA MET A 100 3.06 -16.18 -1.75
C MET A 100 2.35 -17.51 -1.53
N LYS A 101 1.73 -18.09 -2.56
CA LYS A 101 1.06 -19.40 -2.46
C LYS A 101 2.05 -20.53 -2.20
N GLU A 102 3.21 -20.51 -2.86
CA GLU A 102 4.29 -21.49 -2.64
C GLU A 102 4.83 -21.44 -1.21
N HIS A 103 4.96 -20.24 -0.65
CA HIS A 103 5.47 -20.00 0.71
C HIS A 103 4.38 -19.96 1.80
N ASN A 104 3.13 -20.28 1.46
CA ASN A 104 1.96 -20.25 2.37
C ASN A 104 1.70 -18.88 3.03
N ILE A 105 2.08 -17.79 2.36
CA ILE A 105 1.85 -16.42 2.82
C ILE A 105 0.44 -16.00 2.43
N ARG A 106 -0.33 -15.55 3.42
CA ARG A 106 -1.75 -15.23 3.25
C ARG A 106 -2.04 -13.75 3.06
N LYS A 107 -1.32 -12.88 3.76
CA LYS A 107 -1.64 -11.46 3.87
C LYS A 107 -0.91 -10.62 2.81
N VAL A 108 -1.64 -9.80 2.06
CA VAL A 108 -1.05 -8.84 1.11
C VAL A 108 -1.76 -7.50 1.12
N VAL A 109 -1.00 -6.41 1.10
CA VAL A 109 -1.52 -5.05 0.92
C VAL A 109 -0.96 -4.48 -0.37
N GLY A 110 -1.81 -4.24 -1.36
CA GLY A 110 -1.43 -3.65 -2.64
C GLY A 110 -1.78 -2.18 -2.73
N CYS A 111 -0.81 -1.33 -3.03
CA CYS A 111 -1.03 0.08 -3.33
C CYS A 111 -1.28 0.26 -4.84
N MET A 112 -2.38 0.90 -5.18
CA MET A 112 -2.71 1.34 -6.53
C MET A 112 -3.05 2.83 -6.49
N SER A 113 -4.18 3.25 -7.07
CA SER A 113 -4.62 4.64 -7.09
C SER A 113 -6.13 4.75 -6.92
N SER A 114 -6.58 5.80 -6.25
CA SER A 114 -8.00 6.18 -6.16
C SER A 114 -8.69 6.35 -7.52
N PHE A 115 -7.96 6.49 -8.63
CA PHE A 115 -8.53 6.48 -9.98
C PHE A 115 -9.31 5.21 -10.32
N LEU A 116 -9.06 4.08 -9.63
CA LEU A 116 -9.88 2.86 -9.77
C LEU A 116 -11.34 3.05 -9.35
N LEU A 117 -11.63 4.09 -8.56
CA LEU A 117 -12.98 4.46 -8.14
C LEU A 117 -13.62 5.51 -9.06
N TRP A 118 -12.98 5.84 -10.17
CA TRP A 118 -13.46 6.80 -11.15
C TRP A 118 -13.92 6.06 -12.41
N ASP A 119 -14.84 6.67 -13.13
CA ASP A 119 -15.02 6.33 -14.53
C ASP A 119 -13.70 6.59 -15.27
N ILE A 120 -13.18 5.59 -15.98
CA ILE A 120 -11.91 5.67 -16.71
C ILE A 120 -11.89 6.84 -17.72
N ALA A 121 -13.06 7.24 -18.25
CA ALA A 121 -13.18 8.40 -19.12
C ALA A 121 -12.80 9.72 -18.42
N LYS A 122 -12.97 9.78 -17.10
CA LYS A 122 -12.64 10.94 -16.23
C LYS A 122 -11.20 10.92 -15.72
N VAL A 123 -10.46 9.83 -15.94
CA VAL A 123 -9.03 9.77 -15.61
C VAL A 123 -8.25 10.62 -16.62
N PRO A 124 -7.33 11.49 -16.17
CA PRO A 124 -6.50 12.30 -17.06
C PRO A 124 -5.83 11.42 -18.13
N PRO A 125 -5.88 11.78 -19.43
CA PRO A 125 -5.40 10.91 -20.51
C PRO A 125 -3.99 10.35 -20.31
N PRO A 126 -2.98 11.13 -19.85
CA PRO A 126 -1.65 10.58 -19.61
C PRO A 126 -1.59 9.49 -18.53
N LEU A 127 -2.55 9.45 -17.61
CA LEU A 127 -2.56 8.49 -16.50
C LEU A 127 -3.37 7.22 -16.82
N ARG A 128 -4.07 7.17 -17.97
CA ARG A 128 -4.97 6.06 -18.30
C ARG A 128 -4.23 4.74 -18.44
N ALA A 129 -3.11 4.72 -19.15
CA ALA A 129 -2.37 3.48 -19.41
C ALA A 129 -1.82 2.86 -18.11
N VAL A 130 -1.32 3.69 -17.19
CA VAL A 130 -0.91 3.27 -15.84
C VAL A 130 -2.13 2.81 -15.00
N THR A 131 -3.26 3.52 -15.11
CA THR A 131 -4.50 3.16 -14.41
C THR A 131 -5.06 1.82 -14.89
N GLU A 132 -4.99 1.54 -16.19
CA GLU A 132 -5.37 0.25 -16.76
C GLU A 132 -4.53 -0.90 -16.19
N ASP A 133 -3.23 -0.67 -15.93
CA ASP A 133 -2.41 -1.68 -15.27
C ASP A 133 -2.71 -1.84 -13.79
N HIS A 134 -3.06 -0.75 -13.09
CA HIS A 134 -3.61 -0.87 -11.73
C HIS A 134 -4.92 -1.67 -11.70
N ILE A 135 -5.80 -1.52 -12.70
CA ILE A 135 -7.04 -2.33 -12.81
C ILE A 135 -6.68 -3.81 -12.97
N ARG A 136 -5.71 -4.14 -13.85
CA ARG A 136 -5.22 -5.52 -14.00
C ARG A 136 -4.61 -6.05 -12.69
N MET A 137 -3.78 -5.25 -12.03
CA MET A 137 -3.16 -5.59 -10.74
C MET A 137 -4.22 -5.85 -9.66
N GLN A 138 -5.25 -5.01 -9.58
CA GLN A 138 -6.37 -5.20 -8.65
C GLN A 138 -7.07 -6.53 -8.92
N GLN A 139 -7.34 -6.86 -10.19
CA GLN A 139 -7.99 -8.11 -10.55
C GLN A 139 -7.15 -9.33 -10.14
N VAL A 140 -5.83 -9.27 -10.35
CA VAL A 140 -4.88 -10.31 -9.89
C VAL A 140 -4.97 -10.53 -8.37
N LEU A 141 -5.06 -9.44 -7.59
CA LEU A 141 -5.23 -9.53 -6.13
C LEU A 141 -6.59 -10.15 -5.76
N LYS A 142 -7.68 -9.70 -6.40
CA LYS A 142 -9.04 -10.18 -6.12
C LYS A 142 -9.21 -11.66 -6.44
N ASP A 143 -8.62 -12.13 -7.53
CA ASP A 143 -8.69 -13.54 -7.96
C ASP A 143 -7.71 -14.46 -7.22
N SER A 144 -6.81 -13.89 -6.40
CA SER A 144 -5.75 -14.65 -5.76
C SER A 144 -6.26 -15.67 -4.73
N GLY A 145 -7.41 -15.39 -4.12
CA GLY A 145 -7.89 -16.09 -2.93
C GLY A 145 -7.05 -15.82 -1.68
N LEU A 146 -6.18 -14.80 -1.68
CA LEU A 146 -5.38 -14.34 -0.53
C LEU A 146 -6.15 -13.33 0.33
N ASP A 147 -5.64 -13.07 1.53
CA ASP A 147 -6.18 -12.06 2.44
C ASP A 147 -5.67 -10.68 2.01
N TYR A 148 -6.22 -10.18 0.91
CA TYR A 148 -5.74 -8.97 0.26
C TYR A 148 -6.39 -7.69 0.84
N VAL A 149 -5.66 -6.59 0.78
CA VAL A 149 -6.19 -5.22 0.94
C VAL A 149 -5.77 -4.40 -0.28
N VAL A 150 -6.73 -3.75 -0.94
CA VAL A 150 -6.49 -2.88 -2.09
C VAL A 150 -6.50 -1.42 -1.62
N ALA A 151 -5.32 -0.85 -1.40
CA ALA A 151 -5.18 0.55 -0.98
C ALA A 151 -5.17 1.49 -2.19
N LEU A 152 -6.07 2.47 -2.18
CA LEU A 152 -6.37 3.37 -3.29
C LEU A 152 -6.13 4.84 -2.89
N PRO A 153 -4.87 5.28 -2.73
CA PRO A 153 -4.57 6.65 -2.33
C PRO A 153 -5.07 7.69 -3.33
N PRO A 154 -5.55 8.84 -2.84
CA PRO A 154 -5.67 10.03 -3.66
C PRO A 154 -4.26 10.60 -3.92
N HIS A 155 -4.09 11.92 -4.02
CA HIS A 155 -2.76 12.49 -4.16
C HIS A 155 -1.88 12.14 -2.94
N ILE A 156 -0.68 11.62 -3.20
CA ILE A 156 0.31 11.27 -2.16
C ILE A 156 1.24 12.48 -1.99
N ALA A 157 1.15 13.15 -0.85
CA ALA A 157 1.95 14.32 -0.54
C ALA A 157 3.20 13.94 0.26
N ALA A 158 4.38 14.24 -0.28
CA ALA A 158 5.66 13.94 0.36
C ALA A 158 6.06 14.97 1.44
N ASP A 159 5.50 16.18 1.41
CA ASP A 159 5.79 17.29 2.31
C ASP A 159 4.93 17.31 3.58
N LYS A 160 3.92 16.44 3.66
CA LYS A 160 2.98 16.39 4.80
C LYS A 160 3.44 15.40 5.87
N PRO A 161 3.25 15.70 7.17
CA PRO A 161 3.76 14.87 8.25
C PRO A 161 2.96 13.56 8.40
N LEU A 162 3.48 12.68 9.25
CA LEU A 162 2.66 11.63 9.86
C LEU A 162 1.70 12.26 10.88
N THR A 163 0.43 11.87 10.82
CA THR A 163 -0.58 12.24 11.81
C THR A 163 -1.16 11.03 12.54
N GLY A 164 -1.32 9.90 11.85
CA GLY A 164 -2.02 8.72 12.38
C GLY A 164 -3.54 8.91 12.57
N ASP A 165 -4.09 10.08 12.22
CA ASP A 165 -5.51 10.44 12.41
C ASP A 165 -6.22 10.64 11.06
N TYR A 166 -5.83 9.87 10.04
CA TYR A 166 -6.46 9.87 8.72
C TYR A 166 -7.77 9.08 8.73
N THR A 167 -8.69 9.42 7.84
CA THR A 167 -9.94 8.68 7.65
C THR A 167 -9.75 7.57 6.62
N VAL A 168 -10.16 6.35 6.97
CA VAL A 168 -10.26 5.20 6.05
C VAL A 168 -11.71 5.00 5.62
N THR A 169 -11.94 4.92 4.32
CA THR A 169 -13.26 4.69 3.68
C THR A 169 -13.18 3.43 2.82
N VAL A 170 -14.21 2.60 2.85
CA VAL A 170 -14.27 1.31 2.13
C VAL A 170 -15.16 1.47 0.89
N GLY A 171 -14.64 1.06 -0.28
CA GLY A 171 -15.41 0.97 -1.53
C GLY A 171 -15.85 2.30 -2.15
N GLU A 172 -15.53 3.43 -1.51
CA GLU A 172 -15.95 4.76 -1.93
C GLU A 172 -14.76 5.72 -1.95
N ARG A 173 -14.92 6.85 -2.64
CA ARG A 173 -13.92 7.91 -2.67
C ARG A 173 -13.85 8.61 -1.31
N GLY A 174 -12.63 8.77 -0.80
CA GLY A 174 -12.33 9.63 0.35
C GLY A 174 -12.00 11.07 -0.05
N GLY A 175 -11.26 11.75 0.82
CA GLY A 175 -10.66 13.06 0.54
C GLY A 175 -9.58 13.00 -0.54
N ASN A 176 -8.97 14.16 -0.83
CA ASN A 176 -8.13 14.33 -2.01
C ASN A 176 -6.62 14.19 -1.76
N VAL A 177 -6.18 13.99 -0.51
CA VAL A 177 -4.75 13.91 -0.16
C VAL A 177 -4.51 12.95 1.00
N ILE A 178 -3.36 12.28 0.96
CA ILE A 178 -2.77 11.50 2.05
C ILE A 178 -1.25 11.74 2.03
N SER A 179 -0.60 11.84 3.19
CA SER A 179 0.86 11.95 3.24
C SER A 179 1.51 10.60 2.95
N THR A 180 2.72 10.61 2.41
CA THR A 180 3.52 9.37 2.26
C THR A 180 3.66 8.64 3.60
N HIS A 181 3.76 9.38 4.71
CA HIS A 181 3.92 8.80 6.05
C HIS A 181 2.63 8.15 6.57
N ASP A 182 1.48 8.82 6.44
CA ASP A 182 0.19 8.27 6.86
C ASP A 182 -0.21 7.07 5.98
N LEU A 183 0.08 7.11 4.68
CA LEU A 183 -0.12 5.96 3.79
C LEU A 183 0.74 4.75 4.21
N SER A 184 2.01 4.99 4.53
CA SER A 184 2.92 3.93 5.03
C SER A 184 2.44 3.37 6.37
N HIS A 185 1.99 4.25 7.28
CA HIS A 185 1.40 3.85 8.56
C HIS A 185 0.15 2.97 8.34
N PHE A 186 -0.72 3.32 7.38
CA PHE A 186 -1.88 2.51 7.03
C PHE A 186 -1.53 1.10 6.55
N PHE A 187 -0.48 0.95 5.73
CA PHE A 187 -0.05 -0.39 5.29
C PHE A 187 0.35 -1.27 6.47
N LEU A 188 1.07 -0.73 7.45
CA LEU A 188 1.45 -1.49 8.65
C LEU A 188 0.27 -1.77 9.58
N CYS A 189 -0.68 -0.85 9.71
CA CYS A 189 -1.93 -1.13 10.43
C CYS A 189 -2.65 -2.33 9.79
N CYS A 190 -2.71 -2.40 8.45
CA CYS A 190 -3.33 -3.50 7.75
C CYS A 190 -2.68 -4.85 8.07
N LEU A 191 -1.40 -4.92 8.40
CA LEU A 191 -0.74 -6.18 8.78
C LEU A 191 -1.24 -6.75 10.12
N ASN A 192 -1.82 -5.91 10.98
CA ASN A 192 -2.25 -6.26 12.34
C ASN A 192 -3.77 -6.35 12.50
N THR A 193 -4.53 -6.34 11.40
CA THR A 193 -5.99 -6.45 11.41
C THR A 193 -6.49 -7.17 10.17
N ASP A 194 -7.62 -7.87 10.31
CA ASP A 194 -8.38 -8.48 9.22
C ASP A 194 -9.53 -7.59 8.74
N GLU A 195 -9.78 -6.45 9.39
CA GLU A 195 -10.91 -5.54 9.11
C GLU A 195 -10.98 -5.15 7.63
N TYR A 196 -9.83 -5.01 6.97
CA TYR A 196 -9.73 -4.56 5.57
C TYR A 196 -9.55 -5.69 4.55
N ASN A 197 -9.52 -6.95 4.99
CA ASN A 197 -9.38 -8.08 4.09
C ASN A 197 -10.52 -8.13 3.08
N GLY A 198 -10.19 -8.35 1.80
CA GLY A 198 -11.13 -8.40 0.69
C GLY A 198 -11.62 -7.03 0.21
N LYS A 199 -11.14 -5.92 0.79
CA LYS A 199 -11.71 -4.58 0.56
C LYS A 199 -10.80 -3.68 -0.28
N ASP A 200 -11.47 -2.82 -1.06
CA ASP A 200 -10.90 -1.62 -1.67
C ASP A 200 -11.03 -0.47 -0.65
N VAL A 201 -9.93 0.20 -0.31
CA VAL A 201 -9.87 1.19 0.76
C VAL A 201 -9.20 2.48 0.32
N THR A 202 -9.78 3.62 0.68
CA THR A 202 -9.15 4.93 0.53
C THR A 202 -8.85 5.52 1.90
N MET A 203 -7.65 6.02 2.10
CA MET A 203 -7.19 6.81 3.22
C MET A 203 -6.98 8.26 2.78
N SER A 204 -7.44 9.20 3.59
CA SER A 204 -7.26 10.63 3.33
C SER A 204 -7.24 11.44 4.62
N GLN A 205 -6.59 12.60 4.58
CA GLN A 205 -6.47 13.51 5.72
C GLN A 205 -6.57 14.97 5.26
N ASN A 206 -7.14 15.82 6.12
CA ASN A 206 -7.08 17.27 5.98
C ASN A 206 -5.88 17.80 6.77
N TYR A 207 -4.73 17.90 6.11
CA TYR A 207 -3.54 18.52 6.71
C TYR A 207 -3.78 20.01 6.89
N ALA A 208 -3.44 20.55 8.06
CA ALA A 208 -3.45 21.99 8.27
C ALA A 208 -2.55 22.69 7.22
N ALA A 209 -2.95 23.87 6.77
CA ALA A 209 -2.08 24.70 5.96
C ALA A 209 -0.86 25.09 6.81
N SER A 210 0.32 24.74 6.30
CA SER A 210 1.62 25.17 6.83
C SER A 210 1.84 26.66 6.60
#